data_AF-W4PXG1-F1
#
_entry.id   AF-W4PXG1-F1
#
_cell.length_a   1.000
_cell.length_b   1.000
_cell.length_c   1.000
_cell.angle_alpha   90.00
_cell.angle_beta   90.00
_cell.angle_gamma   90.00
#
_symmetry.space_group_name_H-M   'P 1'
#
loop_
_entity.id
_entity.type
_entity.pdbx_description
1 polymer ?
#
loop_
_entity_poly.entity_id
_entity_poly.type
_entity_poly.pdbx_seq_one_letter_code
_entity_poly.pdbx_strand_id
1 'polypeptide(L)'
;MNQTDFLAAVTALQQPFLNGLAAIFTFMGNEEFYFLVIPLVYWCIAKQAGFRLFYIFLVSITVNAFLKITYAIQRPIGVEGVHSIFIQSAEVGSHYPYDSFPSGHAQGSTTLWGYLAYLVARPIFWIFSVVLILCISFSRLYSGLHWPTDVIVGVIIAVFILVISIQLQERISSLPIKVKWILALIIPVMIVSIFPEEEGVKYAGFLLGAGVGYLLEYKTVRMKISKKLSRKAAAYAIGIIGLFILQIGLKFVFPEMILFDFIRYGLIGIWGLLGAPYVFTALNIYEKEENIQLNQNQITM
;
A
#
# COMPACT_ATOMS: atom_id res chain seq x y z
N MET A 1 4.41 34.55 3.50
CA MET A 1 5.12 33.52 4.28
C MET A 1 5.60 32.48 3.29
N ASN A 2 6.90 32.27 3.15
CA ASN A 2 7.43 31.23 2.27
C ASN A 2 7.30 29.85 2.97
N GLN A 3 7.64 28.75 2.28
CA GLN A 3 7.49 27.41 2.87
C GLN A 3 8.41 27.15 4.06
N THR A 4 9.61 27.75 4.07
CA THR A 4 10.57 27.64 5.16
C THR A 4 10.04 28.31 6.42
N ASP A 5 9.55 29.54 6.32
CA ASP A 5 8.94 30.28 7.44
C ASP A 5 7.75 29.51 8.03
N PHE A 6 6.90 28.95 7.16
CA PHE A 6 5.76 28.13 7.57
C PHE A 6 6.24 26.89 8.34
N LEU A 7 7.24 26.18 7.80
CA LEU A 7 7.74 24.96 8.41
C LEU A 7 8.47 25.23 9.73
N ALA A 8 9.23 26.32 9.81
CA ALA A 8 9.85 26.79 11.05
C ALA A 8 8.79 27.07 12.13
N ALA A 9 7.72 27.79 11.78
CA ALA A 9 6.60 28.04 12.70
C ALA A 9 5.90 26.75 13.15
N VAL A 10 5.72 25.78 12.25
CA VAL A 10 5.10 24.48 12.58
C VAL A 10 6.00 23.63 13.48
N THR A 11 7.30 23.55 13.18
CA THR A 11 8.25 22.78 14.00
C THR A 11 8.51 23.44 15.36
N ALA A 12 8.30 24.74 15.50
CA ALA A 12 8.32 25.43 16.80
C ALA A 12 7.19 24.98 17.75
N LEU A 13 6.16 24.28 17.26
CA LEU A 13 5.09 23.69 18.08
C LEU A 13 5.52 22.35 18.74
N GLN A 14 6.75 21.90 18.51
CA GLN A 14 7.25 20.62 19.02
C GLN A 14 7.30 20.59 20.55
N GLN A 15 6.65 19.59 21.15
CA GLN A 15 6.62 19.36 22.61
C GLN A 15 6.25 17.91 22.92
N PRO A 16 6.61 17.35 24.10
CA PRO A 16 6.53 15.91 24.37
C PRO A 16 5.17 15.26 24.05
N PHE A 17 4.06 15.88 24.45
CA PHE A 17 2.72 15.35 24.18
C PHE A 17 2.39 15.31 22.68
N LEU A 18 2.62 16.43 21.98
CA LEU A 18 2.36 16.54 20.54
C LEU A 18 3.32 15.69 19.72
N ASN A 19 4.56 15.49 20.18
CA ASN A 19 5.52 14.54 19.59
C ASN A 19 4.97 13.11 19.66
N GLY A 20 4.38 12.71 20.80
CA GLY A 20 3.73 11.41 20.95
C GLY A 20 2.58 11.22 19.95
N LEU A 21 1.71 12.22 19.79
CA LEU A 21 0.64 12.18 18.78
C LEU A 21 1.19 12.11 17.35
N ALA A 22 2.20 12.93 17.03
CA ALA A 22 2.84 12.92 15.72
C ALA A 22 3.52 11.59 15.39
N ALA A 23 4.08 10.90 16.39
CA ALA A 23 4.65 9.57 16.23
C ALA A 23 3.58 8.53 15.86
N ILE A 24 2.41 8.55 16.52
CA ILE A 24 1.28 7.67 16.20
C ILE A 24 0.82 7.88 14.76
N PHE A 25 0.58 9.15 14.37
CA PHE A 25 0.14 9.45 13.01
C PHE A 25 1.21 9.17 11.96
N THR A 26 2.48 9.38 12.28
CA THR A 26 3.60 8.96 11.41
C THR A 26 3.58 7.45 11.19
N PHE A 27 3.45 6.65 12.26
CA PHE A 27 3.39 5.19 12.16
C PHE A 27 2.23 4.73 11.27
N MET A 28 1.04 5.34 11.41
CA MET A 28 -0.12 5.05 10.56
C MET A 28 0.07 5.44 9.08
N GLY A 29 1.11 6.22 8.77
CA GLY A 29 1.52 6.57 7.41
C GLY A 29 2.66 5.71 6.85
N ASN A 30 3.22 4.78 7.64
CA ASN A 30 4.32 3.93 7.21
C ASN A 30 3.85 2.71 6.41
N GLU A 31 4.74 2.15 5.60
CA GLU A 31 4.49 0.94 4.81
C GLU A 31 4.14 -0.28 5.67
N GLU A 32 4.74 -0.44 6.85
CA GLU A 32 4.43 -1.56 7.75
C GLU A 32 2.97 -1.52 8.21
N PHE A 33 2.44 -0.33 8.46
CA PHE A 33 1.02 -0.19 8.81
C PHE A 33 0.13 -0.66 7.66
N TYR A 34 0.44 -0.27 6.42
CA TYR A 34 -0.31 -0.70 5.24
C TYR A 34 -0.15 -2.21 4.96
N PHE A 35 1.04 -2.76 5.22
CA PHE A 35 1.34 -4.18 5.12
C PHE A 35 0.52 -5.03 6.09
N LEU A 36 0.02 -4.45 7.18
CA LEU A 36 -0.93 -5.09 8.10
C LEU A 36 -2.39 -4.86 7.66
N VAL A 37 -2.76 -3.62 7.33
CA VAL A 37 -4.16 -3.26 7.05
C VAL A 37 -4.68 -3.83 5.73
N ILE A 38 -3.88 -3.82 4.66
CA ILE A 38 -4.35 -4.28 3.34
C ILE A 38 -4.69 -5.78 3.35
N PRO A 39 -3.85 -6.69 3.90
CA PRO A 39 -4.21 -8.09 4.06
C PRO A 39 -5.41 -8.32 4.98
N LEU A 40 -5.61 -7.48 6.02
CA LEU A 40 -6.80 -7.54 6.85
C LEU A 40 -8.07 -7.36 6.01
N VAL A 41 -8.09 -6.38 5.10
CA VAL A 41 -9.22 -6.15 4.20
C VAL A 41 -9.45 -7.36 3.29
N TYR A 42 -8.39 -7.88 2.67
CA TYR A 42 -8.47 -9.00 1.73
C TYR A 42 -8.88 -10.32 2.38
N TRP A 43 -8.27 -10.69 3.51
CA TRP A 43 -8.49 -11.99 4.17
C TRP A 43 -9.69 -12.02 5.12
N CYS A 44 -10.10 -10.87 5.67
CA CYS A 44 -11.08 -10.85 6.77
C CYS A 44 -12.34 -10.03 6.48
N ILE A 45 -12.32 -9.11 5.51
CA ILE A 45 -13.44 -8.21 5.24
C ILE A 45 -14.08 -8.55 3.90
N ALA A 46 -13.38 -8.28 2.80
CA ALA A 46 -13.91 -8.45 1.45
C ALA A 46 -12.77 -8.68 0.45
N LYS A 47 -12.75 -9.87 -0.15
CA LYS A 47 -11.70 -10.32 -1.06
C LYS A 47 -11.52 -9.38 -2.26
N GLN A 48 -12.61 -8.99 -2.91
CA GLN A 48 -12.54 -8.10 -4.08
C GLN A 48 -12.06 -6.69 -3.71
N ALA A 49 -12.61 -6.12 -2.63
CA ALA A 49 -12.21 -4.81 -2.13
C ALA A 49 -10.73 -4.78 -1.70
N GLY A 50 -10.27 -5.80 -0.99
CA GLY A 50 -8.87 -5.90 -0.57
C GLY A 50 -7.91 -6.04 -1.74
N PHE A 51 -8.29 -6.81 -2.77
CA PHE A 51 -7.51 -6.94 -3.99
C PHE A 51 -7.41 -5.61 -4.76
N ARG A 52 -8.55 -4.92 -4.95
CA ARG A 52 -8.60 -3.60 -5.60
C ARG A 52 -7.77 -2.58 -4.81
N LEU A 53 -7.97 -2.49 -3.50
CA LEU A 53 -7.19 -1.62 -2.61
C LEU A 53 -5.68 -1.88 -2.75
N PHE A 54 -5.29 -3.15 -2.71
CA PHE A 54 -3.90 -3.55 -2.85
C PHE A 54 -3.27 -3.04 -4.16
N TYR A 55 -3.93 -3.26 -5.31
CA TYR A 55 -3.42 -2.80 -6.60
C TYR A 55 -3.37 -1.29 -6.73
N ILE A 56 -4.41 -0.59 -6.27
CA ILE A 56 -4.46 0.88 -6.26
C ILE A 56 -3.33 1.44 -5.41
N PHE A 57 -3.12 0.86 -4.23
CA PHE A 57 -2.05 1.25 -3.33
C PHE A 57 -0.67 1.02 -3.96
N LEU A 58 -0.47 -0.12 -4.60
CA LEU A 58 0.79 -0.46 -5.25
C LEU A 58 1.12 0.45 -6.45
N VAL A 59 0.12 0.79 -7.26
CA VAL A 59 0.27 1.79 -8.34
C VAL A 59 0.61 3.15 -7.73
N SER A 60 -0.06 3.55 -6.66
CA SER A 60 0.21 4.81 -5.95
C SER A 60 1.67 4.88 -5.48
N ILE A 61 2.15 3.90 -4.73
CA ILE A 61 3.54 3.91 -4.23
C ILE A 61 4.56 3.79 -5.36
N THR A 62 4.25 3.10 -6.46
CA THR A 62 5.13 3.04 -7.65
C THR A 62 5.29 4.42 -8.26
N VAL A 63 4.19 5.16 -8.46
CA VAL A 63 4.23 6.55 -8.94
C VAL A 63 4.98 7.45 -7.95
N ASN A 64 4.76 7.26 -6.64
CA ASN A 64 5.46 8.04 -5.62
C ASN A 64 6.98 7.84 -5.69
N ALA A 65 7.45 6.58 -5.70
CA ALA A 65 8.86 6.24 -5.75
C ALA A 65 9.53 6.71 -7.05
N PHE A 66 8.85 6.52 -8.19
CA PHE A 66 9.35 7.02 -9.48
C PHE A 66 9.57 8.54 -9.46
N LEU A 67 8.62 9.31 -8.92
CA LEU A 67 8.75 10.77 -8.83
C LEU A 67 9.82 11.18 -7.83
N LYS A 68 9.98 10.47 -6.71
CA LYS A 68 11.06 10.73 -5.73
C LYS A 68 12.44 10.65 -6.38
N ILE A 69 12.69 9.60 -7.15
CA ILE A 69 13.97 9.39 -7.81
C ILE A 69 14.17 10.39 -8.95
N THR A 70 13.10 10.67 -9.72
CA THR A 70 13.17 11.60 -10.86
C THR A 70 13.48 13.03 -10.42
N TYR A 71 12.83 13.52 -9.37
CA TYR A 71 12.99 14.91 -8.94
C TYR A 71 14.09 15.12 -7.90
N ALA A 72 14.48 14.08 -7.16
CA ALA A 72 15.58 14.11 -6.20
C ALA A 72 15.57 15.33 -5.25
N ILE A 73 14.38 15.73 -4.78
CA ILE A 73 14.22 16.93 -3.94
C ILE A 73 14.73 16.65 -2.53
N GLN A 74 15.65 17.49 -2.07
CA GLN A 74 16.18 17.43 -0.71
C GLN A 74 15.11 17.75 0.34
N ARG A 75 15.08 16.94 1.41
CA ARG A 75 14.24 17.17 2.59
C ARG A 75 14.66 18.44 3.35
N PRO A 76 13.77 19.05 4.14
CA PRO A 76 14.07 20.25 4.94
C PRO A 76 14.99 20.00 6.17
N ILE A 77 15.75 18.91 6.18
CA ILE A 77 16.60 18.50 7.29
C ILE A 77 17.87 19.34 7.30
N GLY A 78 18.18 19.95 8.44
CA GLY A 78 19.35 20.83 8.59
C GLY A 78 19.15 22.25 8.06
N VAL A 79 17.95 22.60 7.60
CA VAL A 79 17.59 23.98 7.22
C VAL A 79 17.47 24.84 8.47
N GLU A 80 18.08 26.03 8.44
CA GLU A 80 18.06 26.97 9.57
C GLU A 80 16.62 27.30 10.00
N GLY A 81 16.34 27.20 11.30
CA GLY A 81 15.01 27.45 11.88
C GLY A 81 14.02 26.29 11.77
N VAL A 82 14.34 25.20 11.06
CA VAL A 82 13.50 24.00 10.97
C VAL A 82 14.05 22.91 11.89
N HIS A 83 13.23 22.47 12.85
CA HIS A 83 13.59 21.37 13.75
C HIS A 83 13.06 20.04 13.20
N SER A 84 13.96 19.12 12.83
CA SER A 84 13.59 17.79 12.34
C SER A 84 13.65 16.72 13.43
N ILE A 85 12.56 15.98 13.60
CA ILE A 85 12.46 14.83 14.51
C ILE A 85 12.02 13.57 13.75
N PHE A 86 12.20 12.39 14.34
CA PHE A 86 11.88 11.10 13.71
C PHE A 86 12.60 10.86 12.37
N ILE A 87 13.84 11.33 12.24
CA ILE A 87 14.62 11.25 11.00
C ILE A 87 14.74 9.81 10.49
N GLN A 88 14.81 8.83 11.40
CA GLN A 88 14.86 7.41 11.05
C GLN A 88 13.63 6.95 10.25
N SER A 89 12.47 7.60 10.43
CA SER A 89 11.26 7.32 9.63
C SER A 89 11.37 7.77 8.17
N ALA A 90 12.38 8.60 7.85
CA ALA A 90 12.68 9.07 6.50
C ALA A 90 13.87 8.34 5.85
N GLU A 91 14.75 7.71 6.65
CA GLU A 91 15.95 6.99 6.18
C GLU A 91 15.64 5.62 5.54
N VAL A 92 14.39 5.15 5.64
CA VAL A 92 13.98 3.84 5.09
C VAL A 92 13.94 3.84 3.55
N GLY A 93 13.88 5.02 2.91
CA GLY A 93 13.97 5.16 1.47
C GLY A 93 15.42 5.03 0.96
N SER A 94 15.61 4.42 -0.20
CA SER A 94 16.93 4.19 -0.82
C SER A 94 17.68 5.45 -1.27
N HIS A 95 17.03 6.61 -1.24
CA HIS A 95 17.55 7.87 -1.78
C HIS A 95 17.58 9.02 -0.76
N TYR A 96 17.57 8.69 0.54
CA TYR A 96 17.71 9.70 1.60
C TYR A 96 19.00 10.53 1.43
N PRO A 97 19.00 11.87 1.62
CA PRO A 97 17.87 12.74 1.99
C PRO A 97 17.17 13.41 0.79
N TYR A 98 17.36 12.93 -0.43
CA TYR A 98 16.87 13.51 -1.69
C TYR A 98 15.53 12.94 -2.15
N ASP A 99 14.79 12.30 -1.26
CA ASP A 99 13.51 11.67 -1.55
C ASP A 99 12.33 12.45 -0.95
N SER A 100 12.40 13.79 -0.85
CA SER A 100 11.32 14.57 -0.21
C SER A 100 10.02 14.59 -1.02
N PHE A 101 10.12 14.77 -2.34
CA PHE A 101 8.96 15.01 -3.19
C PHE A 101 8.52 13.77 -3.99
N PRO A 102 7.23 13.40 -4.02
CA PRO A 102 6.15 13.84 -3.14
C PRO A 102 6.11 13.04 -1.83
N SER A 103 5.34 13.52 -0.84
CA SER A 103 5.23 12.86 0.47
C SER A 103 4.52 11.50 0.37
N GLY A 104 5.25 10.43 0.69
CA GLY A 104 4.73 9.05 0.71
C GLY A 104 3.63 8.85 1.75
N HIS A 105 3.79 9.39 2.96
CA HIS A 105 2.76 9.34 4.02
C HIS A 105 1.47 10.02 3.59
N ALA A 106 1.55 11.20 2.99
CA ALA A 106 0.38 11.93 2.52
C ALA A 106 -0.32 11.17 1.39
N GLN A 107 0.44 10.66 0.41
CA GLN A 107 -0.09 9.92 -0.72
C GLN A 107 -0.66 8.54 -0.33
N GLY A 108 0.06 7.78 0.48
CA GLY A 108 -0.34 6.47 0.99
C GLY A 108 -1.59 6.53 1.87
N SER A 109 -1.64 7.46 2.83
CA SER A 109 -2.80 7.62 3.71
C SER A 109 -4.04 8.04 2.93
N THR A 110 -3.89 8.99 1.99
CA THR A 110 -4.98 9.37 1.08
C THR A 110 -5.47 8.18 0.25
N THR A 111 -4.55 7.35 -0.27
CA THR A 111 -4.91 6.18 -1.08
C THR A 111 -5.70 5.16 -0.25
N LEU A 112 -5.22 4.78 0.94
CA LEU A 112 -5.88 3.81 1.80
C LEU A 112 -7.22 4.33 2.32
N TRP A 113 -7.20 5.44 3.06
CA TRP A 113 -8.39 5.94 3.75
C TRP A 113 -9.41 6.53 2.77
N GLY A 114 -8.96 7.13 1.67
CA GLY A 114 -9.84 7.59 0.60
C GLY A 114 -10.58 6.43 -0.08
N TYR A 115 -9.90 5.32 -0.38
CA TYR A 115 -10.55 4.15 -0.95
C TYR A 115 -11.52 3.48 0.04
N LEU A 116 -11.14 3.34 1.31
CA LEU A 116 -12.03 2.81 2.34
C LEU A 116 -13.26 3.72 2.54
N ALA A 117 -13.09 5.03 2.48
CA ALA A 117 -14.20 5.98 2.58
C ALA A 117 -15.19 5.84 1.44
N TYR A 118 -14.68 5.68 0.22
CA TYR A 118 -15.47 5.35 -0.95
C TYR A 118 -16.27 4.05 -0.76
N LEU A 119 -15.65 2.98 -0.28
CA LEU A 119 -16.32 1.69 -0.09
C LEU A 119 -17.38 1.71 1.02
N VAL A 120 -17.09 2.39 2.13
CA VAL A 120 -18.04 2.47 3.26
C VAL A 120 -19.21 3.39 2.92
N ALA A 121 -18.98 4.43 2.10
CA ALA A 121 -19.99 5.36 1.59
C ALA A 121 -20.88 5.99 2.68
N ARG A 122 -20.34 6.22 3.89
CA ARG A 122 -21.05 6.88 5.01
C ARG A 122 -20.43 8.26 5.33
N PRO A 123 -21.22 9.33 5.49
CA PRO A 123 -20.70 10.68 5.74
C PRO A 123 -19.75 10.76 6.94
N ILE A 124 -20.10 10.12 8.06
CA ILE A 124 -19.26 10.13 9.26
C ILE A 124 -17.90 9.47 9.04
N PHE A 125 -17.85 8.42 8.21
CA PHE A 125 -16.62 7.70 7.91
C PHE A 125 -15.76 8.48 6.90
N TRP A 126 -16.38 9.24 6.00
CA TRP A 126 -15.69 10.24 5.17
C TRP A 126 -15.00 11.30 6.03
N ILE A 127 -15.73 11.89 6.99
CA ILE A 127 -15.17 12.88 7.91
C ILE A 127 -13.99 12.29 8.68
N PHE A 128 -14.17 11.10 9.26
CA PHE A 128 -13.09 10.39 9.95
C PHE A 128 -11.86 10.18 9.06
N SER A 129 -12.06 9.72 7.83
CA SER A 129 -10.97 9.43 6.88
C SER A 129 -10.22 10.70 6.48
N VAL A 130 -10.95 11.79 6.19
CA VAL A 130 -10.35 13.09 5.85
C VAL A 130 -9.54 13.64 7.03
N VAL A 131 -10.10 13.62 8.24
CA VAL A 131 -9.38 14.06 9.46
C VAL A 131 -8.11 13.24 9.65
N LEU A 132 -8.18 11.92 9.48
CA LEU A 132 -7.03 11.05 9.64
C LEU A 132 -5.94 11.29 8.58
N ILE A 133 -6.32 11.49 7.32
CA ILE A 133 -5.39 11.89 6.23
C ILE A 133 -4.71 13.21 6.58
N LEU A 134 -5.46 14.21 7.07
CA LEU A 134 -4.92 15.50 7.48
C LEU A 134 -3.94 15.36 8.66
N CYS A 135 -4.27 14.56 9.67
CA CYS A 135 -3.39 14.31 10.81
C CYS A 135 -2.08 13.60 10.39
N ILE A 136 -2.16 12.57 9.54
CA ILE A 136 -0.98 11.85 9.01
C ILE A 136 -0.13 12.76 8.12
N SER A 137 -0.77 13.57 7.28
CA SER A 137 -0.09 14.51 6.40
C SER A 137 0.61 15.63 7.20
N PHE A 138 -0.10 16.19 8.18
CA PHE A 138 0.42 17.25 9.04
C PHE A 138 1.55 16.75 9.94
N SER A 139 1.52 15.49 10.39
CA SER A 139 2.62 14.94 11.21
C SER A 139 3.97 15.02 10.50
N ARG A 140 4.02 15.01 9.16
CA ARG A 140 5.26 15.13 8.38
C ARG A 140 5.82 16.55 8.33
N LEU A 141 4.93 17.55 8.30
CA LEU A 141 5.29 18.96 8.43
C LEU A 141 5.73 19.26 9.86
N TYR A 142 4.97 18.76 10.84
CA TYR A 142 5.30 18.84 12.25
C TYR A 142 6.66 18.23 12.56
N SER A 143 7.00 17.10 11.95
CA SER A 143 8.30 16.43 12.15
C SER A 143 9.46 17.12 11.40
N GLY A 144 9.19 18.13 10.57
CA GLY A 144 10.22 18.80 9.78
C GLY A 144 10.89 17.87 8.75
N LEU A 145 10.14 16.94 8.15
CA LEU A 145 10.69 15.92 7.23
C LEU A 145 10.24 16.10 5.77
N HIS A 146 9.25 16.96 5.52
CA HIS A 146 8.71 17.25 4.19
C HIS A 146 8.35 18.73 4.06
N TRP A 147 8.42 19.23 2.83
CA TRP A 147 7.91 20.55 2.48
C TRP A 147 6.38 20.53 2.37
N PRO A 148 5.69 21.67 2.61
CA PRO A 148 4.24 21.78 2.41
C PRO A 148 3.78 21.35 1.02
N THR A 149 4.55 21.66 -0.04
CA THR A 149 4.25 21.20 -1.41
C THR A 149 4.31 19.70 -1.57
N ASP A 150 5.25 19.01 -0.92
CA ASP A 150 5.39 17.55 -1.02
C ASP A 150 4.11 16.88 -0.53
N VAL A 151 3.54 17.41 0.55
CA VAL A 151 2.29 16.93 1.16
C VAL A 151 1.11 17.22 0.24
N ILE A 152 0.95 18.46 -0.21
CA ILE A 152 -0.16 18.87 -1.08
C ILE A 152 -0.16 18.04 -2.37
N VAL A 153 0.99 17.92 -3.03
CA VAL A 153 1.11 17.16 -4.28
C VAL A 153 0.92 15.66 -4.04
N GLY A 154 1.42 15.12 -2.93
CA GLY A 154 1.16 13.72 -2.56
C GLY A 154 -0.34 13.41 -2.43
N VAL A 155 -1.11 14.29 -1.78
CA VAL A 155 -2.58 14.14 -1.69
C VAL A 155 -3.22 14.24 -3.08
N ILE A 156 -2.84 15.23 -3.90
CA ILE A 156 -3.40 15.42 -5.25
C ILE A 156 -3.16 14.18 -6.12
N ILE A 157 -1.94 13.63 -6.11
CA ILE A 157 -1.59 12.42 -6.87
C ILE A 157 -2.45 11.24 -6.42
N ALA A 158 -2.59 11.01 -5.10
CA ALA A 158 -3.42 9.92 -4.58
C ALA A 158 -4.89 10.07 -4.97
N VAL A 159 -5.46 11.28 -4.86
CA VAL A 159 -6.84 11.56 -5.27
C VAL A 159 -7.03 11.28 -6.76
N PHE A 160 -6.09 11.71 -7.61
CA PHE A 160 -6.13 11.46 -9.04
C PHE A 160 -6.12 9.95 -9.36
N ILE A 161 -5.20 9.20 -8.73
CA ILE A 161 -5.10 7.75 -8.88
C ILE A 161 -6.39 7.07 -8.40
N LEU A 162 -6.95 7.49 -7.26
CA LEU A 162 -8.20 6.93 -6.74
C LEU A 162 -9.38 7.16 -7.69
N VAL A 163 -9.56 8.40 -8.17
CA VAL A 163 -10.66 8.75 -9.08
C VAL A 163 -10.59 7.90 -10.35
N ILE A 164 -9.41 7.82 -10.97
CA ILE A 164 -9.21 7.00 -12.17
C ILE A 164 -9.48 5.52 -11.87
N SER A 165 -8.91 5.01 -10.77
CA SER A 165 -9.03 3.60 -10.41
C SER A 165 -10.49 3.21 -10.16
N ILE A 166 -11.25 4.05 -9.45
CA ILE A 166 -12.67 3.84 -9.18
C ILE A 166 -13.49 3.88 -10.48
N GLN A 167 -13.22 4.81 -11.39
CA GLN A 167 -13.91 4.90 -12.67
C GLN A 167 -13.62 3.69 -13.59
N LEU A 168 -12.40 3.14 -13.50
CA LEU A 168 -11.97 2.01 -14.32
C LEU A 168 -12.26 0.64 -13.69
N GLN A 169 -12.51 0.55 -12.39
CA GLN A 169 -12.58 -0.74 -11.69
C GLN A 169 -13.62 -1.71 -12.28
N GLU A 170 -14.78 -1.21 -12.69
CA GLU A 170 -15.85 -2.04 -13.26
C GLU A 170 -15.50 -2.49 -14.68
N ARG A 171 -14.87 -1.61 -15.47
CA ARG A 171 -14.35 -1.95 -16.81
C ARG A 171 -13.25 -2.99 -16.73
N ILE A 172 -12.33 -2.86 -15.78
CA ILE A 172 -11.23 -3.83 -15.56
C ILE A 172 -11.81 -5.16 -15.06
N SER A 173 -12.82 -5.10 -14.18
CA SER A 173 -13.48 -6.31 -13.65
C SER A 173 -14.22 -7.09 -14.73
N SER A 174 -14.80 -6.42 -15.73
CA SER A 174 -15.50 -7.06 -16.85
C SER A 174 -14.59 -7.60 -17.96
N LEU A 175 -13.28 -7.32 -17.92
CA LEU A 175 -12.33 -7.84 -18.91
C LEU A 175 -12.33 -9.38 -18.94
N PRO A 176 -12.18 -9.99 -20.14
CA PRO A 176 -12.02 -11.45 -20.24
C PRO A 176 -10.83 -11.93 -19.41
N ILE A 177 -10.96 -13.11 -18.82
CA ILE A 177 -9.92 -13.70 -17.95
C ILE A 177 -8.55 -13.78 -18.65
N LYS A 178 -8.54 -14.07 -19.97
CA LYS A 178 -7.31 -14.09 -20.79
C LYS A 178 -6.61 -12.72 -20.80
N VAL A 179 -7.36 -11.63 -20.89
CA VAL A 179 -6.81 -10.27 -20.86
C VAL A 179 -6.24 -9.96 -19.48
N LYS A 180 -6.90 -10.36 -18.39
CA LYS A 180 -6.37 -10.18 -17.03
C LYS A 180 -5.04 -10.90 -16.82
N TRP A 181 -4.89 -12.12 -17.36
CA TRP A 181 -3.61 -12.84 -17.37
C TRP A 181 -2.54 -12.09 -18.14
N ILE A 182 -2.86 -11.59 -19.34
CA ILE A 182 -1.92 -10.78 -20.14
C ILE A 182 -1.47 -9.54 -19.35
N LEU A 183 -2.41 -8.81 -18.74
CA LEU A 183 -2.09 -7.61 -17.94
C LEU A 183 -1.22 -7.95 -16.72
N ALA A 184 -1.52 -9.05 -16.02
CA ALA A 184 -0.75 -9.50 -14.85
C ALA A 184 0.71 -9.84 -15.20
N LEU A 185 0.99 -10.21 -16.45
CA LEU A 185 2.35 -10.52 -16.93
C LEU A 185 3.04 -9.29 -17.55
N ILE A 186 2.32 -8.50 -18.36
CA ILE A 186 2.91 -7.38 -19.11
C ILE A 186 3.19 -6.17 -18.21
N ILE A 187 2.28 -5.83 -17.28
CA ILE A 187 2.45 -4.63 -16.43
C ILE A 187 3.76 -4.67 -15.62
N PRO A 188 4.12 -5.77 -14.93
CA PRO A 188 5.41 -5.89 -14.27
C PRO A 188 6.61 -5.64 -15.19
N VAL A 189 6.59 -6.20 -16.40
CA VAL A 189 7.68 -6.02 -17.38
C VAL A 189 7.79 -4.56 -17.83
N MET A 190 6.65 -3.90 -18.07
CA MET A 190 6.65 -2.47 -18.38
C MET A 190 7.22 -1.62 -17.25
N ILE A 191 6.88 -1.94 -15.99
CA ILE A 191 7.42 -1.22 -14.83
C ILE A 191 8.94 -1.38 -14.74
N VAL A 192 9.47 -2.60 -14.83
CA VAL A 192 10.93 -2.82 -14.81
C VAL A 192 11.62 -2.09 -15.97
N SER A 193 10.96 -2.01 -17.14
CA SER A 193 11.54 -1.34 -18.31
C SER A 193 11.58 0.18 -18.19
N ILE A 194 10.55 0.78 -17.57
CA ILE A 194 10.42 2.24 -17.40
C ILE A 194 11.14 2.71 -16.12
N PHE A 195 11.18 1.86 -15.11
CA PHE A 195 11.70 2.17 -13.77
C PHE A 195 12.61 1.03 -13.27
N PRO A 196 13.82 0.90 -13.84
CA PRO A 196 14.76 -0.20 -13.54
C PRO A 196 15.55 -0.02 -12.22
N GLU A 197 14.97 0.69 -11.25
CA GLU A 197 15.55 0.89 -9.92
C GLU A 197 15.06 -0.17 -8.93
N GLU A 198 15.70 -0.25 -7.76
CA GLU A 198 15.40 -1.25 -6.72
C GLU A 198 13.90 -1.27 -6.35
N GLU A 199 13.28 -0.11 -6.13
CA GLU A 199 11.84 0.01 -5.88
C GLU A 199 10.99 -0.50 -7.04
N GLY A 200 11.32 -0.08 -8.26
CA GLY A 200 10.58 -0.46 -9.46
C GLY A 200 10.59 -1.96 -9.67
N VAL A 201 11.74 -2.60 -9.44
CA VAL A 201 11.88 -4.06 -9.51
C VAL A 201 11.11 -4.77 -8.38
N LYS A 202 11.17 -4.28 -7.14
CA LYS A 202 10.39 -4.83 -6.02
C LYS A 202 8.88 -4.75 -6.28
N TYR A 203 8.38 -3.59 -6.71
CA TYR A 203 6.96 -3.38 -6.99
C TYR A 203 6.48 -4.17 -8.20
N ALA A 204 7.30 -4.32 -9.24
CA ALA A 204 7.01 -5.20 -10.37
C ALA A 204 6.91 -6.66 -9.94
N GLY A 205 7.85 -7.14 -9.10
CA GLY A 205 7.78 -8.47 -8.51
C GLY A 205 6.47 -8.67 -7.73
N PHE A 206 6.13 -7.70 -6.86
CA PHE A 206 4.89 -7.72 -6.09
C PHE A 206 3.64 -7.79 -6.97
N LEU A 207 3.57 -6.98 -8.05
CA LEU A 207 2.47 -6.97 -9.03
C LEU A 207 2.34 -8.29 -9.78
N LEU A 208 3.46 -8.89 -10.20
CA LEU A 208 3.47 -10.18 -10.88
C LEU A 208 2.92 -11.26 -9.96
N GLY A 209 3.51 -11.37 -8.77
CA GLY A 209 3.15 -12.40 -7.81
C GLY A 209 1.70 -12.29 -7.34
N ALA A 210 1.26 -11.07 -7.05
CA ALA A 210 -0.12 -10.79 -6.68
C ALA A 210 -1.10 -11.07 -7.83
N GLY A 211 -0.76 -10.69 -9.06
CA GLY A 211 -1.65 -10.85 -10.21
C GLY A 211 -1.86 -12.31 -10.55
N VAL A 212 -0.77 -13.06 -10.65
CA VAL A 212 -0.81 -14.52 -10.82
C VAL A 212 -1.50 -15.18 -9.64
N GLY A 213 -1.16 -14.78 -8.41
CA GLY A 213 -1.74 -15.33 -7.18
C GLY A 213 -3.26 -15.17 -7.13
N TYR A 214 -3.78 -13.97 -7.38
CA TYR A 214 -5.22 -13.71 -7.37
C TYR A 214 -5.97 -14.49 -8.46
N LEU A 215 -5.42 -14.55 -9.68
CA LEU A 215 -6.04 -15.29 -10.78
C LEU A 215 -6.07 -16.80 -10.51
N LEU A 216 -5.04 -17.35 -9.88
CA LEU A 216 -5.00 -18.74 -9.44
C LEU A 216 -5.93 -19.00 -8.25
N GLU A 217 -6.02 -18.07 -7.30
CA GLU A 217 -6.93 -18.17 -6.15
C GLU A 217 -8.37 -18.25 -6.64
N TYR A 218 -8.75 -17.38 -7.57
CA TYR A 218 -10.07 -17.37 -8.18
C TYR A 218 -10.41 -18.69 -8.90
N LYS A 219 -9.42 -19.32 -9.56
CA LYS A 219 -9.62 -20.55 -10.32
C LYS A 219 -9.61 -21.81 -9.45
N THR A 220 -8.78 -21.85 -8.41
CA THR A 220 -8.44 -23.10 -7.71
C THR A 220 -8.90 -23.12 -6.25
N VAL A 221 -8.57 -22.07 -5.49
CA VAL A 221 -8.83 -22.03 -4.04
C VAL A 221 -10.25 -21.61 -3.74
N ARG A 222 -10.71 -20.51 -4.36
CA ARG A 222 -12.06 -19.94 -4.19
C ARG A 222 -12.42 -19.77 -2.71
N MET A 223 -11.53 -19.11 -1.98
CA MET A 223 -11.68 -18.89 -0.55
C MET A 223 -12.94 -18.08 -0.26
N LYS A 224 -13.77 -18.59 0.65
CA LYS A 224 -14.93 -17.91 1.23
C LYS A 224 -14.62 -17.46 2.65
N ILE A 225 -14.63 -16.15 2.87
CA ILE A 225 -14.30 -15.56 4.19
C ILE A 225 -15.35 -15.99 5.23
N SER A 226 -14.90 -16.54 6.35
CA SER A 226 -15.80 -16.95 7.44
C SER A 226 -16.47 -15.75 8.11
N LYS A 227 -17.71 -15.92 8.58
CA LYS A 227 -18.39 -14.91 9.43
C LYS A 227 -17.86 -14.86 10.86
N LYS A 228 -17.23 -15.94 11.36
CA LYS A 228 -16.78 -16.06 12.76
C LYS A 228 -15.50 -15.26 13.00
N LEU A 229 -15.51 -14.38 14.00
CA LEU A 229 -14.36 -13.53 14.34
C LEU A 229 -13.12 -14.35 14.73
N SER A 230 -13.28 -15.44 15.48
CA SER A 230 -12.15 -16.33 15.86
C SER A 230 -11.44 -16.93 14.66
N ARG A 231 -12.19 -17.34 13.63
CA ARG A 231 -11.63 -17.85 12.37
C ARG A 231 -10.92 -16.76 11.57
N LYS A 232 -11.48 -15.54 11.55
CA LYS A 232 -10.83 -14.38 10.93
C LYS A 232 -9.51 -14.03 11.62
N ALA A 233 -9.50 -14.01 12.95
CA ALA A 233 -8.30 -13.73 13.73
C ALA A 233 -7.21 -14.79 13.51
N ALA A 234 -7.59 -16.09 13.49
CA ALA A 234 -6.66 -17.17 13.19
C ALA A 234 -6.08 -17.07 11.78
N ALA A 235 -6.93 -16.84 10.76
CA ALA A 235 -6.48 -16.64 9.38
C ALA A 235 -5.53 -15.45 9.25
N TYR A 236 -5.88 -14.31 9.85
CA TYR A 236 -5.04 -13.11 9.83
C TYR A 236 -3.69 -13.37 10.48
N ALA A 237 -3.65 -13.99 11.67
CA ALA A 237 -2.40 -14.32 12.35
C ALA A 237 -1.51 -15.23 11.50
N ILE A 238 -2.05 -16.32 10.94
CA ILE A 238 -1.30 -17.26 10.08
C ILE A 238 -0.78 -16.55 8.83
N GLY A 239 -1.63 -15.76 8.18
CA GLY A 239 -1.27 -15.02 6.96
C GLY A 239 -0.14 -14.01 7.21
N ILE A 240 -0.25 -13.21 8.28
CA ILE A 240 0.77 -12.22 8.67
C ILE A 240 2.08 -12.91 9.07
N ILE A 241 2.04 -13.99 9.85
CA ILE A 241 3.23 -14.77 10.20
C ILE A 241 3.95 -15.24 8.92
N GLY A 242 3.21 -15.79 7.96
CA GLY A 242 3.79 -16.20 6.68
C GLY A 242 4.38 -15.04 5.87
N LEU A 243 3.73 -13.87 5.87
CA LEU A 243 4.27 -12.67 5.23
C LEU A 243 5.60 -12.25 5.86
N PHE A 244 5.72 -12.23 7.19
CA PHE A 244 6.97 -11.88 7.87
C PHE A 244 8.05 -12.95 7.67
N ILE A 245 7.70 -14.24 7.66
CA ILE A 245 8.64 -15.32 7.33
C ILE A 245 9.22 -15.12 5.93
N LEU A 246 8.40 -14.74 4.94
CA LEU A 246 8.89 -14.49 3.59
C LEU A 246 9.70 -13.18 3.50
N GLN A 247 9.22 -12.10 4.13
CA GLN A 247 9.88 -10.80 4.10
C GLN A 247 11.27 -10.83 4.73
N ILE A 248 11.38 -11.48 5.90
CA ILE A 248 12.60 -11.53 6.71
C ILE A 248 13.43 -12.78 6.34
N GLY A 249 12.80 -13.96 6.29
CA GLY A 249 13.50 -15.22 6.08
C GLY A 249 14.18 -15.31 4.72
N LEU A 250 13.54 -14.85 3.64
CA LEU A 250 14.18 -14.86 2.33
C LEU A 250 15.37 -13.90 2.24
N LYS A 251 15.44 -12.86 3.07
CA LYS A 251 16.60 -11.95 3.13
C LYS A 251 17.86 -12.67 3.60
N PHE A 252 17.74 -13.69 4.45
CA PHE A 252 18.88 -14.49 4.93
C PHE A 252 19.33 -15.57 3.94
N VAL A 253 18.46 -15.96 3.01
CA VAL A 253 18.71 -17.04 2.05
C VAL A 253 19.15 -16.48 0.70
N PHE A 254 18.59 -15.35 0.28
CA PHE A 254 18.85 -14.77 -1.02
C PHE A 254 20.08 -13.85 -1.02
N PRO A 255 20.88 -13.87 -2.10
CA PRO A 255 21.91 -12.86 -2.31
C PRO A 255 21.35 -11.44 -2.39
N GLU A 256 22.16 -10.46 -2.00
CA GLU A 256 21.86 -9.02 -2.15
C GLU A 256 21.99 -8.60 -3.62
N MET A 257 21.03 -9.00 -4.46
CA MET A 257 20.93 -8.60 -5.85
C MET A 257 19.49 -8.27 -6.22
N ILE A 258 19.32 -7.27 -7.09
CA ILE A 258 18.00 -6.75 -7.50
C ILE A 258 17.06 -7.83 -8.07
N LEU A 259 17.60 -8.86 -8.74
CA LEU A 259 16.82 -9.99 -9.23
C LEU A 259 16.20 -10.81 -8.10
N PHE A 260 16.91 -11.02 -6.99
CA PHE A 260 16.38 -11.76 -5.85
C PHE A 260 15.36 -10.94 -5.07
N ASP A 261 15.43 -9.61 -5.11
CA ASP A 261 14.36 -8.74 -4.63
C ASP A 261 13.10 -8.89 -5.47
N PHE A 262 13.21 -8.92 -6.80
CA PHE A 262 12.07 -9.23 -7.67
C PHE A 262 11.39 -10.54 -7.25
N ILE A 263 12.18 -11.61 -7.09
CA ILE A 263 11.67 -12.94 -6.73
C ILE A 263 11.04 -12.91 -5.34
N ARG A 264 11.71 -12.31 -4.35
CA ARG A 264 11.22 -12.22 -2.96
C ARG A 264 9.87 -11.51 -2.90
N TYR A 265 9.76 -10.33 -3.49
CA TYR A 265 8.50 -9.59 -3.52
C TYR A 265 7.43 -10.31 -4.34
N GLY A 266 7.81 -11.02 -5.41
CA GLY A 266 6.90 -11.92 -6.11
C GLY A 266 6.34 -13.04 -5.23
N LEU A 267 7.18 -13.70 -4.45
CA LEU A 267 6.74 -14.75 -3.51
C LEU A 267 5.82 -14.21 -2.42
N ILE A 268 6.08 -12.99 -1.93
CA ILE A 268 5.21 -12.34 -0.94
C ILE A 268 3.85 -12.01 -1.57
N GLY A 269 3.80 -11.52 -2.81
CA GLY A 269 2.55 -11.31 -3.55
C GLY A 269 1.76 -12.61 -3.77
N ILE A 270 2.46 -13.70 -4.16
CA ILE A 270 1.86 -15.04 -4.30
C ILE A 270 1.32 -15.54 -2.96
N TRP A 271 2.07 -15.38 -1.87
CA TRP A 271 1.60 -15.77 -0.55
C TRP A 271 0.36 -14.97 -0.14
N GLY A 272 0.40 -13.64 -0.31
CA GLY A 272 -0.69 -12.75 0.06
C GLY A 272 -2.02 -13.14 -0.57
N LEU A 273 -2.01 -13.43 -1.87
CA LEU A 273 -3.24 -13.61 -2.66
C LEU A 273 -3.55 -15.05 -3.07
N LEU A 274 -2.64 -16.01 -2.87
CA LEU A 274 -2.87 -17.43 -3.15
C LEU A 274 -2.46 -18.34 -1.99
N GLY A 275 -1.22 -18.21 -1.50
CA GLY A 275 -0.65 -19.11 -0.49
C GLY A 275 -1.43 -19.10 0.82
N ALA A 276 -1.67 -17.92 1.39
CA ALA A 276 -2.43 -17.78 2.63
C ALA A 276 -3.89 -18.23 2.46
N PRO A 277 -4.65 -17.80 1.41
CA PRO A 277 -5.96 -18.38 1.11
C PRO A 277 -5.97 -19.91 0.99
N TYR A 278 -4.98 -20.51 0.34
CA TYR A 278 -4.84 -21.96 0.25
C TYR A 278 -4.69 -22.58 1.63
N VAL A 279 -3.78 -22.06 2.48
CA VAL A 279 -3.58 -22.55 3.84
C VAL A 279 -4.86 -22.42 4.68
N PHE A 280 -5.58 -21.31 4.59
CA PHE A 280 -6.82 -21.11 5.36
C PHE A 280 -7.89 -22.16 5.01
N THR A 281 -8.00 -22.52 3.74
CA THR A 281 -8.94 -23.55 3.29
C THR A 281 -8.43 -24.97 3.57
N ALA A 282 -7.13 -25.23 3.43
CA ALA A 282 -6.53 -26.53 3.74
C ALA A 282 -6.64 -26.89 5.23
N LEU A 283 -6.54 -25.90 6.11
CA LEU A 283 -6.71 -26.06 7.56
C LEU A 283 -8.18 -25.98 8.02
N ASN A 284 -9.15 -25.92 7.09
CA ASN A 284 -10.58 -25.76 7.38
C ASN A 284 -10.92 -24.54 8.27
N ILE A 285 -10.08 -23.51 8.24
CA ILE A 285 -10.38 -22.22 8.89
C ILE A 285 -11.49 -21.54 8.10
N TYR A 286 -11.34 -21.50 6.78
CA TYR A 286 -12.31 -21.00 5.82
C TYR A 286 -12.79 -22.10 4.88
N GLU A 287 -13.95 -21.89 4.27
CA GLU A 287 -14.55 -22.81 3.30
C GLU A 287 -14.14 -22.43 1.87
N LYS A 288 -14.31 -23.37 0.93
CA LYS A 288 -14.22 -23.09 -0.51
C LYS A 288 -15.62 -22.86 -1.07
N GLU A 289 -15.77 -21.92 -1.99
CA GLU A 289 -17.03 -21.76 -2.73
C GLU A 289 -17.25 -22.96 -3.66
N GLU A 290 -18.46 -23.54 -3.63
CA GLU A 290 -18.86 -24.63 -4.52
C GLU A 290 -18.95 -24.14 -5.98
N ASN A 291 -18.76 -25.05 -6.94
CA ASN A 291 -18.96 -24.78 -8.38
C ASN A 291 -20.46 -24.60 -8.66
N ILE A 292 -21.05 -23.48 -8.25
CA ILE A 292 -22.32 -23.04 -8.84
C ILE A 292 -21.95 -22.51 -10.21
N GLN A 293 -22.53 -23.08 -11.27
CA GLN A 293 -22.37 -22.66 -12.66
C GLN A 293 -22.23 -21.14 -12.74
N LEU A 294 -21.08 -20.70 -13.26
CA LEU A 294 -20.71 -19.30 -13.45
C LEU A 294 -21.72 -18.64 -14.39
N ASN A 295 -22.86 -18.20 -13.85
CA ASN A 295 -23.65 -17.18 -14.50
C ASN A 295 -22.76 -15.93 -14.53
N GLN A 296 -22.51 -15.42 -15.73
CA GLN A 296 -21.62 -14.30 -16.06
C GLN A 296 -21.96 -12.97 -15.34
N ASN A 297 -22.90 -12.97 -14.39
CA ASN A 297 -23.45 -11.81 -13.70
C ASN A 297 -22.98 -11.64 -12.24
N GLN A 298 -22.11 -12.50 -11.70
CA GLN A 298 -21.48 -12.27 -10.38
C GLN A 298 -20.17 -11.45 -10.46
N ILE A 299 -19.84 -10.92 -11.64
CA ILE A 299 -18.72 -9.98 -11.84
C ILE A 299 -19.17 -8.53 -11.55
N THR A 300 -20.45 -8.29 -11.26
CA THR A 300 -21.07 -6.96 -11.22
C THR A 300 -21.73 -6.58 -9.89
N MET A 301 -21.24 -7.07 -8.75
CA MET A 301 -21.55 -6.48 -7.42
C MET A 301 -20.36 -6.56 -6.47
#